data_AF-A0A7S2NTP1-F1
#
_entry.id   AF-A0A7S2NTP1-F1
#
_cell.length_a   1.000
_cell.length_b   1.000
_cell.length_c   1.000
_cell.angle_alpha   90.00
_cell.angle_beta   90.00
_cell.angle_gamma   90.00
#
_symmetry.space_group_name_H-M   'P 1'
#
loop_
_entity.id
_entity.type
_entity.pdbx_description
1 polymer ?
#
loop_
_entity_poly.entity_id
_entity_poly.type
_entity_poly.pdbx_seq_one_letter_code
_entity_poly.pdbx_strand_id
1 'polypeptide(L)'
;AHLPTVVVTAVAARKLQAAVRVHNDRVDDMAGSGGRAPMMATWSARMEPSGVISSLSMEMAFDSGCTDGAGGGGDLGMAIAWSDNCYYHQDFACSGVVLHSPRVGNTSVRAPGVVQ
;
A
#
# COMPACT_ATOMS: atom_id res chain seq x y z
N ALA A 1 -1.87 -6.64 -9.92
CA ALA A 1 -1.47 -7.97 -9.40
C ALA A 1 -1.33 -9.08 -10.47
N HIS A 2 -1.64 -8.91 -11.77
CA HIS A 2 -1.56 -10.03 -12.74
C HIS A 2 -0.25 -10.14 -13.54
N LEU A 3 0.71 -9.25 -13.32
CA LEU A 3 1.93 -9.20 -14.13
C LEU A 3 2.73 -10.52 -14.13
N PRO A 4 2.92 -11.21 -12.98
CA PRO A 4 3.66 -12.48 -12.97
C PRO A 4 2.97 -13.57 -13.81
N THR A 5 1.65 -13.72 -13.67
CA THR A 5 0.88 -14.73 -14.40
C THR A 5 0.92 -14.50 -15.91
N VAL A 6 0.84 -13.23 -16.35
CA VAL A 6 0.91 -12.86 -17.78
C VAL A 6 2.29 -13.18 -18.35
N VAL A 7 3.37 -12.85 -17.63
CA VAL A 7 4.74 -13.13 -18.07
C VAL A 7 4.98 -14.63 -18.21
N VAL A 8 4.57 -15.43 -17.21
CA VAL A 8 4.70 -16.90 -17.27
C VAL A 8 3.90 -17.48 -18.44
N THR A 9 2.67 -17.00 -18.65
CA THR A 9 1.82 -17.44 -19.76
C THR A 9 2.46 -17.13 -21.11
N ALA A 10 3.00 -15.92 -21.30
CA ALA A 10 3.65 -15.52 -22.55
C ALA A 10 4.91 -16.34 -22.85
N VAL A 11 5.73 -16.60 -21.83
CA VAL A 11 6.93 -17.46 -21.95
C VAL A 11 6.55 -18.88 -22.33
N ALA A 12 5.52 -19.45 -21.70
CA ALA A 12 5.02 -20.79 -22.00
C ALA A 12 4.45 -20.87 -23.43
N ALA A 13 3.64 -19.91 -23.85
CA ALA A 13 3.07 -19.84 -25.20
C ALA A 13 4.17 -19.78 -26.27
N ARG A 14 5.20 -18.97 -26.05
CA ARG A 14 6.37 -18.89 -26.94
C ARG A 14 7.13 -20.21 -26.98
N LYS A 15 7.35 -20.88 -25.85
CA LYS A 15 8.12 -22.12 -25.80
C LYS A 15 7.37 -23.29 -26.45
N LEU A 16 6.07 -23.38 -26.22
CA LEU A 16 5.22 -24.48 -26.72
C LEU A 16 4.70 -24.23 -28.13
N GLN A 17 4.87 -23.02 -28.67
CA GLN A 17 4.31 -22.59 -29.96
C GLN A 17 2.80 -22.88 -30.04
N ALA A 18 2.10 -22.69 -28.92
CA ALA A 18 0.69 -23.02 -28.75
C ALA A 18 0.02 -21.99 -27.84
N ALA A 19 -1.31 -21.88 -27.94
CA ALA A 19 -2.09 -21.07 -27.02
C ALA A 19 -2.00 -21.66 -25.60
N VAL A 20 -1.68 -20.83 -24.61
CA VAL A 20 -1.58 -21.22 -23.20
C VAL A 20 -2.52 -20.35 -22.37
N ARG A 21 -3.22 -20.98 -21.43
CA ARG A 21 -4.05 -20.32 -20.42
C ARG A 21 -3.54 -20.71 -19.03
N VAL A 22 -3.33 -19.71 -18.19
CA VAL A 22 -3.05 -19.89 -16.76
C VAL A 22 -4.21 -19.33 -15.97
N HIS A 23 -4.65 -20.08 -14.97
CA HIS A 23 -5.65 -19.66 -14.01
C HIS A 23 -5.14 -20.07 -12.63
N ASN A 24 -4.98 -19.10 -11.74
CA ASN A 24 -4.60 -19.39 -10.37
C ASN A 24 -5.82 -19.90 -9.61
N ASP A 25 -5.62 -20.93 -8.80
CA ASP A 25 -6.61 -21.29 -7.80
C ASP A 25 -6.66 -20.20 -6.72
N ARG A 26 -7.76 -20.17 -5.95
CA ARG A 26 -7.97 -19.12 -4.94
C ARG A 26 -6.84 -19.04 -3.91
N VAL A 27 -6.30 -20.19 -3.51
CA VAL A 27 -5.21 -20.26 -2.52
C VAL A 27 -3.93 -19.64 -3.09
N ASP A 28 -3.58 -19.96 -4.34
CA ASP A 28 -2.40 -19.42 -5.01
C ASP A 28 -2.52 -17.92 -5.27
N ASP A 29 -3.72 -17.47 -5.66
CA ASP A 29 -4.01 -16.05 -5.83
C ASP A 29 -3.84 -15.28 -4.52
N MET A 30 -4.42 -15.77 -3.41
CA MET A 30 -4.27 -15.13 -2.11
C MET A 30 -2.84 -15.16 -1.56
N ALA A 31 -2.07 -16.20 -1.89
CA ALA A 31 -0.69 -16.33 -1.45
C ALA A 31 0.27 -15.45 -2.27
N GLY A 32 0.02 -15.27 -3.57
CA GLY A 32 0.97 -14.67 -4.51
C GLY A 32 0.62 -13.27 -5.02
N SER A 33 -0.64 -12.85 -4.98
CA SER A 33 -1.08 -11.59 -5.61
C SER A 33 -0.90 -10.34 -4.72
N GLY A 34 -0.59 -10.53 -3.44
CA GLY A 34 -0.50 -9.45 -2.47
C GLY A 34 -1.87 -8.88 -2.08
N GLY A 35 -1.87 -7.83 -1.26
CA GLY A 35 -3.09 -7.18 -0.80
C GLY A 35 -2.84 -5.75 -0.31
N ARG A 36 -3.71 -5.28 0.59
CA ARG A 36 -3.55 -3.97 1.23
C ARG A 36 -2.33 -4.02 2.13
N ALA A 37 -1.43 -3.05 1.96
CA ALA A 37 -0.26 -2.95 2.79
C ALA A 37 -0.63 -2.63 4.25
N PRO A 38 -0.07 -3.38 5.23
CA PRO A 38 -0.08 -2.98 6.62
C PRO A 38 0.63 -1.64 6.79
N MET A 39 0.04 -0.77 7.62
CA MET A 39 0.63 0.53 7.96
C MET A 39 0.58 0.73 9.47
N MET A 40 1.61 1.36 10.00
CA MET A 40 1.67 1.79 11.38
C MET A 40 1.93 3.30 11.40
N ALA A 41 1.06 4.05 12.06
CA ALA A 41 1.25 5.48 12.28
C ALA A 41 1.69 5.72 13.73
N THR A 42 2.80 6.44 13.90
CA THR A 42 3.18 7.04 15.17
C THR A 42 2.81 8.52 15.11
N TRP A 43 2.10 9.02 16.11
CA TRP A 43 1.56 10.37 16.06
C TRP A 43 1.65 11.09 17.40
N SER A 44 1.66 12.42 17.33
CA SER A 44 1.55 13.30 18.48
C SER A 44 0.63 14.47 18.15
N ALA A 45 -0.18 14.88 19.11
CA ALA A 45 -1.16 15.94 18.93
C ALA A 45 -1.13 16.91 20.10
N ARG A 46 -1.33 18.19 19.82
CA ARG A 46 -1.63 19.22 20.82
C ARG A 46 -3.12 19.52 20.79
N MET A 47 -3.75 19.38 21.95
CA MET A 47 -5.16 19.68 22.14
C MET A 47 -5.32 20.87 23.06
N GLU A 48 -6.12 21.84 22.62
CA GLU A 48 -6.51 23.00 23.42
C GLU A 48 -7.51 22.60 24.51
N PRO A 49 -7.68 23.40 25.58
CA PRO A 49 -8.72 23.18 26.59
C PRO A 49 -10.16 23.13 26.01
N SER A 50 -10.38 23.72 24.83
CA SER A 50 -11.64 23.65 24.09
C SER A 50 -11.91 22.28 23.44
N GLY A 51 -10.92 21.39 23.41
CA GLY A 51 -10.98 20.10 22.72
C GLY A 51 -10.55 20.14 21.25
N VAL A 52 -10.15 21.31 20.72
CA VAL A 52 -9.64 21.45 19.35
C VAL A 52 -8.19 20.96 19.26
N ILE A 53 -7.87 20.15 18.25
CA ILE A 53 -6.49 19.73 17.95
C ILE A 53 -5.83 20.82 17.11
N SER A 54 -4.97 21.64 17.74
CA SER A 54 -4.28 22.75 17.07
C SER A 54 -3.08 22.29 16.26
N SER A 55 -2.37 21.26 16.72
CA SER A 55 -1.21 20.68 16.02
C SER A 55 -1.26 19.16 15.99
N LEU A 56 -0.88 18.58 14.84
CA LEU A 56 -0.78 17.14 14.62
C LEU A 56 0.49 16.82 13.81
N SER A 57 1.31 15.92 14.34
CA SER A 57 2.49 15.38 13.68
C SER A 57 2.37 13.86 13.59
N MET A 58 2.59 13.29 12.40
CA MET A 58 2.47 11.87 12.11
C MET A 58 3.65 11.35 11.30
N GLU A 59 4.13 10.16 11.66
CA GLU A 59 5.09 9.37 10.88
C GLU A 59 4.47 8.01 10.56
N MET A 60 4.36 7.70 9.27
CA MET A 60 3.75 6.47 8.76
C MET A 60 4.82 5.47 8.31
N ALA A 61 4.78 4.26 8.83
CA ALA A 61 5.58 3.13 8.39
C ALA A 61 4.73 2.18 7.53
N PHE A 62 5.11 2.00 6.26
CA PHE A 62 4.36 1.24 5.27
C PHE A 62 5.10 -0.05 4.89
N ASP A 63 4.54 -1.24 5.13
CA ASP A 63 5.15 -2.51 4.72
C ASP A 63 4.82 -2.83 3.25
N SER A 64 5.76 -2.59 2.36
CA SER A 64 5.62 -2.88 0.92
C SER A 64 5.72 -4.37 0.58
N GLY A 65 6.21 -5.21 1.50
CA GLY A 65 6.58 -6.58 1.20
C GLY A 65 7.94 -6.68 0.50
N CYS A 66 8.15 -7.74 -0.27
CA CYS A 66 9.41 -8.07 -0.93
C CYS A 66 9.64 -7.30 -2.25
N THR A 67 8.61 -6.64 -2.76
CA THR A 67 8.67 -5.79 -3.94
C THR A 67 7.89 -4.51 -3.68
N ASP A 68 8.42 -3.38 -4.14
CA ASP A 68 7.74 -2.10 -4.02
C ASP A 68 6.69 -1.97 -5.14
N GLY A 69 5.58 -2.71 -5.01
CA GLY A 69 4.57 -2.87 -6.05
C GLY A 69 3.86 -1.56 -6.41
N ALA A 70 2.99 -1.08 -5.51
CA ALA A 70 2.29 0.21 -5.62
C ALA A 70 2.69 1.21 -4.51
N GLY A 71 3.85 0.98 -3.89
CA GLY A 71 4.26 1.59 -2.63
C GLY A 71 4.59 3.07 -2.70
N GLY A 72 5.76 3.50 -2.24
CA GLY A 72 6.05 4.85 -1.71
C GLY A 72 5.35 6.06 -2.37
N GLY A 73 5.29 6.12 -3.70
CA GLY A 73 4.63 7.23 -4.44
C GLY A 73 3.12 7.10 -4.65
N GLY A 74 2.56 5.89 -4.61
CA GLY A 74 1.13 5.62 -4.75
C GLY A 74 0.46 5.56 -3.38
N ASP A 75 0.47 4.37 -2.76
CA ASP A 75 -0.30 4.13 -1.54
C ASP A 75 0.15 4.99 -0.35
N LEU A 76 1.46 5.11 -0.09
CA LEU A 76 1.97 5.93 1.01
C LEU A 76 1.80 7.43 0.75
N GLY A 77 2.03 7.88 -0.49
CA GLY A 77 1.75 9.27 -0.89
C GLY A 77 0.29 9.65 -0.68
N MET A 78 -0.63 8.75 -1.02
CA MET A 78 -2.08 8.93 -0.77
C MET A 78 -2.43 8.86 0.72
N ALA A 79 -1.71 8.06 1.52
CA ALA A 79 -1.94 8.06 2.97
C ALA A 79 -1.56 9.42 3.58
N ILE A 80 -0.38 9.94 3.21
CA ILE A 80 0.11 11.23 3.71
C ILE A 80 -0.82 12.37 3.30
N ALA A 81 -1.18 12.47 2.02
CA ALA A 81 -1.94 13.60 1.49
C ALA A 81 -3.43 13.63 1.90
N TRP A 82 -3.96 12.55 2.49
CA TRP A 82 -5.34 12.47 2.99
C TRP A 82 -5.43 12.22 4.49
N SER A 83 -4.30 12.33 5.21
CA SER A 83 -4.24 11.99 6.64
C SER A 83 -4.88 13.03 7.57
N ASP A 84 -5.17 14.24 7.07
CA ASP A 84 -5.96 15.28 7.72
C ASP A 84 -7.50 15.05 7.58
N ASN A 85 -7.90 14.22 6.61
CA ASN A 85 -9.29 13.86 6.32
C ASN A 85 -10.18 15.10 6.12
N CYS A 86 -11.10 15.37 7.05
CA CYS A 86 -12.02 16.52 6.99
C CYS A 86 -11.73 17.54 8.11
N TYR A 87 -10.56 17.48 8.73
CA TYR A 87 -10.23 18.26 9.91
C TYR A 87 -9.13 19.26 9.62
N TYR A 88 -9.39 20.52 9.97
CA TYR A 88 -8.37 21.56 9.89
C TYR A 88 -7.46 21.48 11.12
N HIS A 89 -6.15 21.46 10.87
CA HIS A 89 -5.10 21.58 11.87
C HIS A 89 -4.26 22.81 11.53
N GLN A 90 -3.99 23.67 12.50
CA GLN A 90 -3.20 24.88 12.27
C GLN A 90 -1.75 24.53 11.92
N ASP A 91 -1.17 23.59 12.66
CA ASP A 91 0.18 23.07 12.42
C ASP A 91 0.11 21.57 12.12
N PHE A 92 0.20 21.21 10.84
CA PHE A 92 0.10 19.83 10.37
C PHE A 92 1.40 19.36 9.72
N ALA A 93 1.87 18.19 10.11
CA ALA A 93 2.98 17.51 9.46
C ALA A 93 2.71 16.01 9.38
N CYS A 94 2.85 15.43 8.19
CA CYS A 94 2.83 13.99 8.00
C CYS A 94 3.97 13.59 7.08
N SER A 95 4.75 12.60 7.51
CA SER A 95 5.80 11.96 6.73
C SER A 95 5.61 10.44 6.73
N GLY A 96 6.37 9.75 5.88
CA GLY A 96 6.35 8.30 5.92
C GLY A 96 7.58 7.65 5.32
N VAL A 97 7.75 6.38 5.66
CA VAL A 97 8.84 5.51 5.22
C VAL A 97 8.27 4.21 4.68
N VAL A 98 8.88 3.74 3.60
CA VAL A 98 8.61 2.40 3.04
C VAL A 98 9.52 1.40 3.73
N LEU A 99 8.92 0.35 4.27
CA LEU A 99 9.59 -0.80 4.85
C LEU A 99 9.53 -1.97 3.86
N HIS A 100 10.63 -2.71 3.76
CA HIS A 100 10.71 -3.95 2.99
C HIS A 100 10.71 -5.15 3.95
N SER A 101 9.99 -6.20 3.56
CA SER A 101 9.84 -7.41 4.36
C SER A 101 9.89 -8.66 3.46
N PRO A 102 10.14 -9.86 4.02
CA PRO A 102 10.16 -11.10 3.22
C PRO A 102 8.75 -11.59 2.81
N ARG A 103 7.70 -10.79 3.02
CA ARG A 103 6.32 -11.12 2.66
C ARG A 103 6.07 -10.83 1.19
N VAL A 104 4.99 -11.39 0.63
CA VAL A 104 4.54 -11.05 -0.73
C VAL A 104 4.37 -9.54 -0.88
N GLY A 105 4.80 -8.99 -2.02
CA GLY A 105 4.65 -7.57 -2.32
C GLY A 105 3.20 -7.13 -2.27
N ASN A 106 2.94 -6.03 -1.58
CA ASN A 106 1.60 -5.44 -1.49
C ASN A 106 1.30 -4.55 -2.71
N THR A 107 0.02 -4.25 -2.92
CA THR A 107 -0.43 -3.47 -4.08
C THR A 107 -1.65 -2.63 -3.70
N SER A 108 -2.00 -1.68 -4.57
CA SER A 108 -3.14 -0.82 -4.33
C SER A 108 -4.44 -1.62 -4.20
N VAL A 109 -5.17 -1.36 -3.14
CA VAL A 109 -6.53 -1.83 -2.90
C VAL A 109 -7.44 -0.61 -2.83
N ARG A 110 -8.74 -0.77 -3.12
CA ARG A 110 -9.74 0.31 -3.13
C ARG A 110 -9.50 1.32 -2.00
N ALA A 111 -9.45 2.60 -2.36
CA ALA A 111 -8.98 3.69 -1.49
C ALA A 111 -7.55 3.38 -0.97
N PRO A 112 -6.53 3.52 -1.85
CA PRO A 112 -5.16 3.17 -1.52
C PRO A 112 -4.59 4.21 -0.55
N GLY A 113 -4.03 3.78 0.57
CA GLY A 113 -3.46 4.69 1.57
C GLY A 113 -4.48 5.29 2.54
N VAL A 114 -5.68 5.63 2.05
CA VAL A 114 -6.65 6.47 2.76
C VAL A 114 -7.43 5.76 3.88
N VAL A 115 -7.55 4.43 3.81
CA VAL A 115 -8.36 3.66 4.80
C VAL A 115 -7.48 3.05 5.90
N GLN A 116 -6.16 3.15 5.77
CA GLN A 116 -5.20 2.62 6.74
C GLN A 116 -5.25 3.39 8.06
#